data_AF-A0A8J3TU86-F1
#
_entry.id   AF-A0A8J3TU86-F1
#
_cell.length_a   1.000
_cell.length_b   1.000
_cell.length_c   1.000
_cell.angle_alpha   90.00
_cell.angle_beta   90.00
_cell.angle_gamma   90.00
#
_symmetry.space_group_name_H-M   'P 1'
#
loop_
_entity.id
_entity.type
_entity.pdbx_description
1 polymer ?
#
loop_
_entity_poly.entity_id
_entity_poly.type
_entity_poly.pdbx_seq_one_letter_code
_entity_poly.pdbx_strand_id
1 'polypeptide(L)' 'MSPLGKYYVGAGIVAVLAILLPLPSLLTWLVVIVALGAPVAGYFMLDESQRARLRRVRRRGIGR' A
#
# COMPACT_ATOMS: atom_id res chain seq x y z
N MET A 1 17.88 -2.57 -2.34
CA MET A 1 16.88 -3.38 -1.61
C MET A 1 16.12 -4.24 -2.62
N SER A 2 15.98 -5.54 -2.37
CA SER A 2 15.18 -6.42 -3.22
C SER A 2 13.69 -6.00 -3.21
N PRO A 3 12.90 -6.30 -4.25
CA PRO A 3 11.47 -6.03 -4.27
C PRO A 3 10.74 -6.58 -3.03
N LEU A 4 11.12 -7.79 -2.61
CA LEU A 4 10.61 -8.43 -1.39
C LEU A 4 10.95 -7.63 -0.13
N GLY A 5 12.16 -7.07 -0.04
CA GLY A 5 12.56 -6.23 1.09
C GLY A 5 11.65 -5.01 1.28
N LYS A 6 11.18 -4.39 0.20
CA LYS A 6 10.24 -3.26 0.28
C LYS A 6 8.87 -3.69 0.81
N TYR A 7 8.38 -4.85 0.38
CA TYR A 7 7.12 -5.40 0.88
C TYR A 7 7.21 -5.79 2.35
N TYR A 8 8.31 -6.42 2.77
CA TYR A 8 8.52 -6.80 4.16
C TYR A 8 8.63 -5.60 5.10
N VAL A 9 9.31 -4.52 4.68
CA VAL A 9 9.36 -3.28 5.47
C VAL A 9 7.95 -2.69 5.63
N GLY A 10 7.18 -2.58 4.54
CA GLY A 10 5.81 -2.07 4.60
C GLY A 10 4.90 -2.93 5.48
N ALA A 11 4.93 -4.25 5.30
CA ALA A 11 4.14 -5.20 6.09
C ALA A 11 4.54 -5.19 7.57
N GLY A 12 5.85 -5.10 7.86
CA GLY A 12 6.38 -5.05 9.22
C GLY A 12 5.90 -3.81 9.97
N ILE A 13 5.91 -2.63 9.34
CA ILE A 13 5.41 -1.39 9.95
C ILE A 13 3.92 -1.53 10.29
N VAL A 14 3.10 -2.01 9.35
CA VAL A 14 1.66 -2.18 9.57
C VAL A 14 1.38 -3.19 10.68
N ALA A 15 2.12 -4.31 10.72
CA ALA A 15 1.96 -5.34 11.74
C ALA A 15 2.33 -4.84 13.14
N VAL A 16 3.45 -4.11 13.28
CA VAL A 16 3.87 -3.53 14.56
C VAL A 16 2.84 -2.53 15.08
N LEU A 17 2.33 -1.65 14.22
CA LEU A 17 1.28 -0.70 14.60
C LEU A 17 0.00 -1.44 15.02
N ALA A 18 -0.40 -2.48 14.30
CA ALA A 18 -1.59 -3.26 14.62
C ALA A 18 -1.48 -4.03 15.94
N ILE A 19 -0.29 -4.47 16.34
CA ILE A 19 -0.05 -5.18 17.62
C ILE A 19 0.04 -4.21 18.79
N LEU A 20 0.71 -3.07 18.62
CA LEU A 20 0.87 -2.06 19.69
C LEU A 20 -0.42 -1.31 19.97
N LEU A 21 -1.34 -1.24 19.00
CA LEU A 21 -2.64 -0.63 19.18
C LEU A 21 -3.64 -1.63 19.77
N PRO A 22 -4.25 -1.35 20.93
CA PRO A 22 -5.23 -2.26 21.51
C PRO A 22 -6.40 -2.48 20.54
N LEU A 23 -6.69 -3.73 20.19
CA LEU A 23 -7.84 -4.11 19.38
C LEU A 23 -9.12 -4.16 20.25
N PRO A 24 -10.27 -3.61 19.81
CA PRO A 24 -10.51 -2.80 18.62
C PRO A 24 -10.71 -1.32 19.00
N SER A 25 -9.64 -0.62 19.36
CA SER A 25 -9.71 0.82 19.53
C SER A 25 -9.98 1.50 18.19
N LEU A 26 -10.64 2.65 18.22
CA LEU A 26 -10.87 3.50 17.04
C LEU A 26 -9.56 3.74 16.26
N LEU A 27 -8.44 3.85 16.98
CA LEU A 27 -7.13 4.12 16.39
C LEU A 27 -6.62 2.95 15.54
N THR A 28 -6.85 1.69 15.94
CA THR A 28 -6.52 0.53 15.11
C THR A 28 -7.26 0.56 13.77
N TRP A 29 -8.55 0.92 13.79
CA TRP A 29 -9.35 1.06 12.57
C TRP A 29 -8.87 2.20 11.68
N LEU A 30 -8.50 3.34 12.25
CA LEU A 30 -7.94 4.46 11.48
C LEU A 30 -6.64 4.07 10.78
N VAL A 31 -5.74 3.33 11.44
CA VAL A 31 -4.50 2.84 10.82
C VAL A 31 -4.81 1.90 9.66
N VAL A 32 -5.75 0.97 9.81
CA VAL A 32 -6.16 0.06 8.74
C VAL A 32 -6.74 0.83 7.55
N ILE A 33 -7.62 1.80 7.80
CA ILE A 33 -8.22 2.65 6.76
C ILE A 33 -7.14 3.45 6.04
N VAL A 34 -6.17 4.03 6.73
CA VAL A 34 -5.09 4.79 6.09
C VAL A 34 -4.19 3.86 5.28
N ALA A 35 -3.80 2.70 5.83
CA ALA A 35 -2.92 1.76 5.16
C ALA A 35 -3.49 1.24 3.83
N LEU A 36 -4.81 0.98 3.79
CA LEU A 36 -5.50 0.51 2.59
C LEU A 36 -6.02 1.66 1.71
N GLY A 37 -6.52 2.72 2.33
CA GLY A 37 -7.14 3.87 1.67
C GLY A 37 -6.13 4.78 1.01
N ALA A 38 -4.95 4.98 1.59
CA ALA A 38 -3.90 5.82 1.01
C ALA A 38 -3.48 5.38 -0.41
N PRO A 39 -3.18 4.09 -0.69
CA PRO A 39 -2.86 3.69 -2.07
C PRO A 39 -4.06 3.79 -3.02
N VAL A 40 -5.29 3.56 -2.54
CA VAL A 40 -6.51 3.71 -3.36
C VAL A 40 -6.74 5.18 -3.72
N ALA A 41 -6.71 6.08 -2.74
CA ALA A 41 -6.83 7.52 -2.93
C ALA A 41 -5.71 8.04 -3.83
N GLY A 42 -4.47 7.64 -3.57
CA GLY A 42 -3.32 7.97 -4.40
C GLY A 42 -3.51 7.56 -5.85
N TYR A 43 -4.05 6.37 -6.12
CA TYR A 43 -4.38 5.93 -7.48
C TYR A 43 -5.45 6.81 -8.15
N PHE A 44 -6.47 7.23 -7.40
CA PHE A 44 -7.53 8.10 -7.94
C PHE A 44 -7.05 9.53 -8.19
N MET A 45 -6.06 10.00 -7.45
CA MET A 45 -5.42 11.31 -7.64
C MET A 45 -4.48 11.35 -8.86
N LEU A 46 -4.13 10.20 -9.45
CA LEU A 46 -3.27 10.17 -10.64
C LEU A 46 -4.00 10.71 -11.88
N ASP A 47 -3.29 11.43 -12.74
CA ASP A 47 -3.81 11.80 -14.06
C ASP A 47 -3.99 10.55 -14.95
N GLU A 48 -4.85 10.64 -15.97
CA GLU A 48 -5.10 9.53 -16.90
C GLU A 48 -3.80 9.06 -17.59
N SER A 49 -2.89 10.00 -17.90
CA SER A 49 -1.57 9.71 -18.47
C SER A 49 -0.68 8.88 -17.53
N GLN A 50 -0.73 9.17 -16.22
CA GLN A 50 0.00 8.45 -15.18
C GLN A 50 -0.60 7.05 -14.98
N ARG A 51 -1.93 6.94 -14.92
CA ARG A 51 -2.63 5.64 -14.83
C ARG A 51 -2.35 4.75 -16.05
N ALA A 52 -2.39 5.32 -17.25
CA ALA A 52 -2.06 4.61 -18.49
C ALA A 52 -0.59 4.14 -18.51
N ARG A 53 0.34 4.96 -18.03
CA ARG A 53 1.76 4.58 -17.87
C ARG A 53 1.90 3.45 -16.85
N LEU A 54 1.24 3.54 -15.69
CA LEU A 54 1.27 2.52 -14.64
C LEU A 54 0.74 1.17 -15.16
N ARG A 55 -0.37 1.18 -15.91
CA ARG A 55 -0.94 -0.02 -16.56
C ARG A 55 0.03 -0.64 -17.56
N ARG A 56 0.72 0.17 -18.37
CA ARG A 56 1.75 -0.31 -19.32
C ARG A 56 2.95 -0.92 -18.61
N VAL A 57 3.46 -0.28 -17.54
CA VAL A 57 4.58 -0.80 -16.75
C VAL A 57 4.19 -2.12 -16.06
N ARG A 58 2.99 -2.21 -15.49
CA ARG A 58 2.47 -3.44 -14.88
C ARG A 58 2.46 -4.61 -15.86
N ARG A 59 2.02 -4.39 -17.12
CA ARG A 59 2.05 -5.44 -18.16
C ARG A 59 3.45 -5.89 -18.57
N ARG A 60 4.47 -5.04 -18.41
CA ARG A 60 5.87 -5.37 -18.75
C ARG A 60 6.57 -6.24 -17.70
N GLY A 61 6.01 -6.36 -16.49
CA GLY A 61 6.56 -7.17 -15.40
C GLY A 61 5.80 -8.47 -15.14
N ILE A 62 4.72 -8.75 -15.87
CA ILE A 62 3.99 -10.03 -15.80
C ILE A 62 4.49 -10.87 -16.98
N GLY A 63 5.28 -11.91 -16.72
CA GLY A 63 5.89 -12.77 -17.75
C GLY A 63 7.38 -12.49 -18.03
N ARG A 64 8.06 -11.76 -17.14
CA ARG A 64 9.52 -11.67 -17.04
C ARG A 64 9.93 -12.00 -15.62
#